data_AF-A0A954JPF5-F1
#
_entry.id   AF-A0A954JPF5-F1
#
_cell.length_a   1.000
_cell.length_b   1.000
_cell.length_c   1.000
_cell.angle_alpha   90.00
_cell.angle_beta   90.00
_cell.angle_gamma   90.00
#
_symmetry.space_group_name_H-M   'P 1'
#
loop_
_entity.id
_entity.type
_entity.pdbx_description
1 polymer ?
#
loop_
_entity_poly.entity_id
_entity_poly.type
_entity_poly.pdbx_seq_one_letter_code
_entity_poly.pdbx_strand_id
1 'polypeptide(L)'
;MRVYRKKGRATGREGVAIVYAIFGAMVAAGMVSVMFATASNTAMKVDMNKERAQARFLAEGSADVARKAVSDAVANWEAPPDSGELVMNGTTVPYVIERVGNTRTKFDESGIQTLIDAYEVTAIGEVDGRQAQVKRLITTESTPVFQFAVFYTGDLEVLPGPSMTLGGRVHSNGDMYLGCDNTLTLDTNYVRAVGKMYRSRKDGGLAKGTVKIREWVNNPFDGSEPRSFQNMLSKSQMDALGITSTSGYDSAFTVGYDYDGDG
;
A
#
# COMPACT_ATOMS: atom_id res chain seq x y z
N MET A 1 40.73 47.44 -95.70
CA MET A 1 40.86 47.56 -94.23
C MET A 1 40.63 46.18 -93.62
N ARG A 2 41.68 45.53 -93.10
CA ARG A 2 41.68 44.10 -92.70
C ARG A 2 41.45 44.04 -91.18
N VAL A 3 40.29 43.54 -90.74
CA VAL A 3 39.95 43.44 -89.31
C VAL A 3 40.32 42.05 -88.79
N TYR A 4 41.30 41.99 -87.88
CA TYR A 4 41.75 40.76 -87.22
C TYR A 4 40.87 40.46 -86.02
N ARG A 5 40.08 39.38 -86.07
CA ARG A 5 39.30 38.89 -84.93
C ARG A 5 40.16 37.92 -84.11
N LYS A 6 40.68 38.37 -82.96
CA LYS A 6 41.37 37.51 -81.97
C LYS A 6 40.36 36.49 -81.42
N LYS A 7 40.56 35.20 -81.73
CA LYS A 7 39.94 34.08 -81.00
C LYS A 7 40.69 33.89 -79.68
N GLY A 8 40.04 34.24 -78.57
CA GLY A 8 40.50 33.87 -77.24
C GLY A 8 40.47 32.35 -77.08
N ARG A 9 41.59 31.78 -76.65
CA ARG A 9 41.77 30.36 -76.38
C ARG A 9 41.11 30.04 -75.04
N ALA A 10 39.95 29.38 -75.05
CA ALA A 10 39.33 28.86 -73.83
C ALA A 10 40.31 27.87 -73.16
N THR A 11 40.64 28.14 -71.92
CA THR A 11 41.62 27.38 -71.13
C THR A 11 40.91 26.22 -70.43
N GLY A 12 41.58 25.08 -70.25
CA GLY A 12 41.05 23.80 -69.74
C GLY A 12 40.58 23.77 -68.27
N ARG A 13 40.04 24.88 -67.76
CA ARG A 13 39.42 25.00 -66.42
C ARG A 13 37.95 24.58 -66.40
N GLU A 14 37.26 24.56 -67.54
CA GLU A 14 35.85 24.15 -67.64
C GLU A 14 35.64 22.66 -67.32
N GLY A 15 36.53 21.77 -67.78
CA GLY A 15 36.43 20.33 -67.49
C GLY A 15 36.66 19.98 -66.02
N VAL A 16 37.58 20.69 -65.36
CA VAL A 16 37.88 20.52 -63.93
C VAL A 16 36.71 21.03 -63.08
N ALA A 17 36.07 22.13 -63.46
CA ALA A 17 34.89 22.66 -62.77
C ALA A 17 33.68 21.69 -62.85
N ILE A 18 33.48 21.03 -63.99
CA ILE A 18 32.42 20.02 -64.15
C ILE A 18 32.67 18.80 -63.25
N VAL A 19 33.92 18.33 -63.14
CA VAL A 19 34.25 17.20 -62.25
C VAL A 19 33.99 17.54 -60.79
N TYR A 20 34.36 18.73 -60.32
CA TYR A 20 34.04 19.18 -58.96
C TYR A 20 32.54 19.36 -58.72
N ALA A 21 31.80 19.86 -59.72
CA ALA A 21 30.35 20.00 -59.62
C ALA A 21 29.64 18.65 -59.52
N ILE A 22 30.06 17.65 -60.30
CA ILE A 22 29.52 16.28 -60.25
C ILE A 22 29.90 15.63 -58.91
N PHE A 23 31.13 15.80 -58.45
CA PHE A 23 31.56 15.25 -57.15
C PHE A 23 30.78 15.87 -55.98
N GLY A 24 30.61 17.19 -55.99
CA GLY A 24 29.79 17.90 -55.00
C GLY A 24 28.31 17.47 -55.05
N ALA A 25 27.75 17.29 -56.24
CA ALA A 25 26.38 16.80 -56.41
C ALA A 25 26.21 15.35 -55.91
N MET A 26 27.19 14.47 -56.15
CA MET A 26 27.17 13.09 -55.63
C MET A 26 27.27 13.05 -54.11
N VAL A 27 28.13 13.87 -53.51
CA VAL A 27 28.23 13.99 -52.05
C VAL A 27 26.93 14.53 -51.46
N ALA A 28 26.34 15.57 -52.07
CA ALA A 28 25.05 16.10 -51.63
C ALA A 28 23.92 15.07 -51.75
N ALA A 29 23.84 14.34 -52.88
CA ALA A 29 22.87 13.26 -53.06
C ALA A 29 23.07 12.11 -52.05
N GLY A 30 24.33 11.77 -51.74
CA GLY A 30 24.68 10.81 -50.70
C GLY A 30 24.23 11.26 -49.31
N MET A 31 24.48 12.52 -48.95
CA MET A 31 24.02 13.09 -47.67
C MET A 31 22.49 13.10 -47.59
N VAL A 32 21.79 13.51 -48.65
CA VAL A 32 20.32 13.50 -48.70
C VAL A 32 19.78 12.08 -48.51
N SER A 33 20.38 11.09 -49.17
CA SER A 33 19.99 9.68 -49.01
C SER A 33 20.18 9.19 -47.57
N VAL A 34 21.31 9.55 -46.94
CA VAL A 34 21.57 9.24 -45.52
C VAL A 34 20.59 9.98 -44.60
N MET A 35 20.24 11.23 -44.89
CA MET A 35 19.26 11.99 -44.12
C MET A 35 17.86 11.36 -44.20
N PHE A 36 17.40 10.95 -45.39
CA PHE A 36 16.13 10.25 -45.53
C PHE A 36 16.12 8.90 -44.82
N ALA A 37 17.21 8.14 -44.91
CA ALA A 37 17.35 6.86 -44.20
C ALA A 37 17.33 7.04 -42.68
N THR A 38 18.08 8.01 -42.15
CA THR A 38 18.12 8.29 -40.70
C THR A 38 16.79 8.85 -40.19
N ALA A 39 16.12 9.72 -40.95
CA ALA A 39 14.79 10.22 -40.61
C ALA A 39 13.74 9.10 -40.58
N SER A 40 13.73 8.22 -41.58
CA SER A 40 12.80 7.07 -41.64
C SER A 40 13.01 6.12 -40.46
N ASN A 41 14.27 5.80 -40.16
CA ASN A 41 14.62 4.96 -39.01
C ASN A 41 14.24 5.62 -37.67
N THR A 42 14.37 6.95 -37.57
CA THR A 42 13.99 7.69 -36.35
C THR A 42 12.48 7.71 -36.18
N ALA A 43 11.71 7.94 -37.24
CA ALA A 43 10.25 7.90 -37.20
C ALA A 43 9.75 6.52 -36.74
N MET A 44 10.24 5.43 -37.36
CA MET A 44 9.88 4.07 -36.95
C MET A 44 10.21 3.80 -35.47
N LYS A 45 11.36 4.26 -34.98
CA LYS A 45 11.72 4.13 -33.55
C LYS A 45 10.77 4.90 -32.64
N VAL A 46 10.36 6.12 -33.02
CA VAL A 46 9.42 6.92 -32.24
C VAL A 46 8.06 6.24 -32.16
N ASP A 47 7.56 5.72 -33.29
CA ASP A 47 6.28 5.01 -33.34
C ASP A 47 6.33 3.72 -32.49
N MET A 48 7.39 2.93 -32.65
CA MET A 48 7.61 1.74 -31.81
C MET A 48 7.65 2.06 -30.31
N ASN A 49 8.33 3.15 -29.94
CA ASN A 49 8.43 3.57 -28.55
C ASN A 49 7.08 4.05 -28.01
N LYS A 50 6.30 4.78 -28.83
CA LYS A 50 4.96 5.24 -28.47
C LYS A 50 4.01 4.06 -28.24
N GLU A 51 3.96 3.11 -29.17
CA GLU A 51 3.09 1.93 -29.08
C GLU A 51 3.49 1.05 -27.89
N ARG A 52 4.80 0.86 -27.65
CA ARG A 52 5.29 0.14 -26.46
C ARG A 52 4.93 0.86 -25.15
N ALA A 53 4.99 2.19 -25.13
CA ALA A 53 4.58 2.97 -23.96
C ALA A 53 3.08 2.85 -23.70
N GLN A 54 2.25 2.85 -24.74
CA GLN A 54 0.80 2.62 -24.63
C GLN A 54 0.48 1.20 -24.15
N ALA A 55 1.10 0.17 -24.73
CA ALA A 55 0.97 -1.21 -24.29
C ALA A 55 1.35 -1.38 -22.82
N ARG A 56 2.40 -0.68 -22.38
CA ARG A 56 2.81 -0.69 -20.96
C ARG A 56 1.77 -0.04 -20.07
N PHE A 57 1.22 1.10 -20.48
CA PHE A 57 0.17 1.78 -19.72
C PHE A 57 -1.07 0.91 -19.53
N LEU A 58 -1.48 0.19 -20.59
CA LEU A 58 -2.55 -0.81 -20.53
C LEU A 58 -2.23 -1.93 -19.52
N ALA A 59 -1.01 -2.49 -19.58
CA ALA A 59 -0.56 -3.51 -18.66
C ALA A 59 -0.53 -3.03 -17.20
N GLU A 60 -0.09 -1.79 -16.96
CA GLU A 60 -0.08 -1.19 -15.62
C GLU A 60 -1.50 -1.02 -15.07
N GLY A 61 -2.44 -0.53 -15.89
CA GLY A 61 -3.85 -0.44 -15.50
C GLY A 61 -4.47 -1.80 -15.17
N SER A 62 -4.17 -2.82 -15.99
CA SER A 62 -4.63 -4.18 -15.75
C SER A 62 -4.04 -4.78 -14.46
N ALA A 63 -2.77 -4.49 -14.15
CA ALA A 63 -2.16 -4.91 -12.89
C ALA A 63 -2.78 -4.19 -11.68
N ASP A 64 -3.28 -2.96 -11.84
CA ASP A 64 -4.03 -2.25 -10.80
C ASP A 64 -5.42 -2.85 -10.55
N VAL A 65 -6.12 -3.29 -11.61
CA VAL A 65 -7.38 -4.05 -11.47
C VAL A 65 -7.14 -5.37 -10.74
N ALA A 66 -6.09 -6.11 -11.11
CA ALA A 66 -5.72 -7.34 -10.43
C ALA A 66 -5.45 -7.12 -8.93
N ARG A 67 -4.76 -6.03 -8.57
CA ARG A 67 -4.54 -5.65 -7.17
C ARG A 67 -5.84 -5.41 -6.42
N LYS A 68 -6.79 -4.73 -7.05
CA LYS A 68 -8.12 -4.54 -6.47
C LYS A 68 -8.83 -5.89 -6.29
N ALA A 69 -8.77 -6.78 -7.27
CA ALA A 69 -9.36 -8.12 -7.17
C ALA A 69 -8.77 -8.94 -6.01
N VAL A 70 -7.44 -8.90 -5.81
CA VAL A 70 -6.79 -9.51 -4.63
C VAL A 70 -7.32 -8.90 -3.33
N SER A 71 -7.36 -7.56 -3.25
CA SER A 71 -7.84 -6.85 -2.06
C SER A 71 -9.30 -7.17 -1.73
N ASP A 72 -10.18 -7.17 -2.73
CA ASP A 72 -11.61 -7.43 -2.58
C ASP A 72 -11.85 -8.89 -2.16
N ALA A 73 -11.12 -9.86 -2.75
CA ALA A 73 -11.22 -11.26 -2.36
C ALA A 73 -10.78 -11.49 -0.91
N VAL A 74 -9.62 -10.96 -0.53
CA VAL A 74 -9.11 -11.09 0.85
C VAL A 74 -10.04 -10.42 1.86
N ALA A 75 -10.60 -9.25 1.54
CA ALA A 75 -11.57 -8.56 2.41
C ALA A 75 -12.87 -9.36 2.63
N ASN A 76 -13.26 -10.19 1.66
CA ASN A 76 -14.46 -11.03 1.71
C ASN A 76 -14.19 -12.48 2.13
N TRP A 77 -12.97 -12.80 2.58
CA TRP A 77 -12.55 -14.16 2.94
C TRP A 77 -12.62 -15.17 1.77
N GLU A 78 -12.44 -14.67 0.55
CA GLU A 78 -12.40 -15.47 -0.67
C GLU A 78 -10.96 -15.64 -1.17
N ALA A 79 -10.70 -16.72 -1.91
CA ALA A 79 -9.43 -16.88 -2.60
C ALA A 79 -9.34 -15.86 -3.75
N PRO A 80 -8.22 -15.13 -3.91
CA PRO A 80 -8.01 -14.29 -5.08
C PRO A 80 -8.18 -15.10 -6.38
N PRO A 81 -8.79 -14.53 -7.42
CA PRO A 81 -8.96 -15.24 -8.69
C PRO A 81 -7.60 -15.48 -9.35
N ASP A 82 -7.43 -16.62 -10.02
CA ASP A 82 -6.17 -16.97 -10.71
C ASP A 82 -5.87 -16.06 -11.91
N SER A 83 -6.90 -15.42 -12.48
CA SER A 83 -6.77 -14.53 -13.63
C SER A 83 -7.97 -13.60 -13.76
N GLY A 84 -7.86 -12.63 -14.66
CA GLY A 84 -8.96 -11.78 -15.07
C GLY A 84 -8.52 -10.84 -16.19
N GLU A 85 -9.33 -9.83 -16.45
CA GLU A 85 -9.07 -8.89 -17.53
C GLU A 85 -9.53 -7.48 -17.19
N LEU A 86 -8.86 -6.51 -17.80
CA LEU A 86 -9.31 -5.13 -17.88
C LEU A 86 -9.79 -4.85 -19.30
N VAL A 87 -11.01 -4.33 -19.44
CA VAL A 87 -11.54 -3.85 -20.71
C VAL A 87 -11.50 -2.32 -20.71
N MET A 88 -10.69 -1.72 -21.58
CA MET A 88 -10.64 -0.25 -21.77
C MET A 88 -10.78 0.09 -23.25
N ASN A 89 -11.76 0.93 -23.59
CA ASN A 89 -12.00 1.40 -24.96
C ASN A 89 -12.07 0.27 -26.02
N GLY A 90 -12.62 -0.90 -25.64
CA GLY A 90 -12.72 -2.08 -26.51
C GLY A 90 -11.44 -2.92 -26.60
N THR A 91 -10.36 -2.54 -25.91
CA THR A 91 -9.16 -3.35 -25.75
C THR A 91 -9.25 -4.18 -24.47
N THR A 92 -9.12 -5.49 -24.61
CA THR A 92 -9.02 -6.43 -23.48
C THR A 92 -7.56 -6.64 -23.12
N VAL A 93 -7.24 -6.48 -21.84
CA VAL A 93 -5.90 -6.63 -21.30
C VAL A 93 -5.95 -7.72 -20.22
N PRO A 94 -5.41 -8.93 -20.47
CA PRO A 94 -5.45 -10.01 -19.50
C PRO A 94 -4.40 -9.83 -18.40
N TYR A 95 -4.72 -10.36 -17.23
CA TYR A 95 -3.78 -10.56 -16.13
C TYR A 95 -3.92 -11.95 -15.52
N VAL A 96 -2.83 -12.44 -14.95
CA VAL A 96 -2.75 -13.67 -14.16
C VAL A 96 -2.25 -13.31 -12.76
N ILE A 97 -2.79 -13.97 -11.75
CA ILE A 97 -2.43 -13.82 -10.35
C ILE A 97 -1.93 -15.18 -9.86
N GLU A 98 -0.71 -15.23 -9.38
CA GLU A 98 -0.12 -16.46 -8.83
C GLU A 98 0.28 -16.21 -7.39
N ARG A 99 -0.10 -17.13 -6.48
CA ARG A 99 0.37 -17.06 -5.10
C ARG A 99 1.85 -17.40 -5.03
N VAL A 100 2.61 -16.57 -4.33
CA VAL A 100 4.06 -16.70 -4.16
C VAL A 100 4.36 -17.35 -2.82
N GLY A 101 4.75 -18.61 -2.86
CA GLY A 101 5.17 -19.35 -1.67
C GLY A 101 4.03 -19.65 -0.69
N ASN A 102 4.41 -19.84 0.57
CA ASN A 102 3.49 -20.18 1.66
C ASN A 102 3.14 -18.97 2.52
N THR A 103 2.02 -19.05 3.25
CA THR A 103 1.61 -18.02 4.21
C THR A 103 2.72 -17.86 5.23
N ARG A 104 3.14 -16.61 5.43
CA ARG A 104 4.08 -16.26 6.49
C ARG A 104 3.31 -15.74 7.69
N THR A 105 3.86 -15.96 8.87
CA THR A 105 3.34 -15.37 10.11
C THR A 105 4.31 -14.34 10.62
N LYS A 106 3.81 -13.17 10.99
CA LYS A 106 4.54 -12.11 11.70
C LYS A 106 3.87 -11.89 13.06
N PHE A 107 4.69 -11.66 14.08
CA PHE A 107 4.23 -11.23 15.39
C PHE A 107 4.66 -9.78 15.64
N ASP A 108 3.79 -8.96 16.22
CA ASP A 108 4.17 -7.65 16.73
C ASP A 108 4.71 -7.73 18.17
N GLU A 109 5.13 -6.60 18.72
CA GLU A 109 5.64 -6.49 20.10
C GLU A 109 4.60 -6.87 21.16
N SER A 110 3.31 -6.86 20.79
CA SER A 110 2.17 -7.21 21.64
C SER A 110 1.74 -8.67 21.45
N GLY A 111 2.51 -9.44 20.65
CA GLY A 111 2.24 -10.82 20.32
C GLY A 111 1.01 -11.03 19.44
N ILE A 112 0.53 -10.00 18.73
CA ILE A 112 -0.52 -10.13 17.71
C ILE A 112 0.05 -10.87 16.52
N GLN A 113 -0.65 -11.90 16.10
CA GLN A 113 -0.34 -12.67 14.92
C GLN A 113 -0.97 -12.02 13.68
N THR A 114 -0.15 -11.75 12.68
CA THR A 114 -0.58 -11.33 11.34
C THR A 114 -0.11 -12.36 10.32
N LEU A 115 -1.06 -12.86 9.53
CA LEU A 115 -0.82 -13.72 8.38
C LEU A 115 -0.48 -12.86 7.18
N ILE A 116 0.55 -13.25 6.44
CA ILE A 116 1.07 -12.54 5.29
C ILE A 116 1.07 -13.49 4.10
N ASP A 117 0.30 -13.15 3.09
CA ASP A 117 0.27 -13.83 1.79
C ASP A 117 0.82 -12.91 0.71
N ALA A 118 1.51 -13.49 -0.26
CA ALA A 118 2.11 -12.76 -1.38
C ALA A 118 1.58 -13.31 -2.70
N TYR A 119 1.34 -12.42 -3.65
CA TYR A 119 0.82 -12.73 -4.99
C TYR A 119 1.66 -12.01 -6.04
N GLU A 120 2.09 -12.71 -7.09
CA GLU A 120 2.66 -12.12 -8.29
C GLU A 120 1.53 -11.92 -9.30
N VAL A 121 1.35 -10.68 -9.73
CA VAL A 121 0.47 -10.31 -10.82
C VAL A 121 1.30 -10.13 -12.06
N THR A 122 0.94 -10.83 -13.14
CA THR A 122 1.49 -10.62 -14.48
C THR A 122 0.39 -10.10 -15.40
N ALA A 123 0.56 -8.90 -15.94
CA ALA A 123 -0.35 -8.30 -16.92
C ALA A 123 0.37 -8.08 -18.25
N ILE A 124 -0.32 -8.34 -19.37
CA ILE A 124 0.24 -8.21 -20.72
C ILE A 124 -0.64 -7.28 -21.53
N GLY A 125 -0.15 -6.08 -21.79
CA GLY A 125 -0.80 -5.12 -22.69
C GLY A 125 -0.25 -5.25 -24.10
N GLU A 126 -1.13 -5.09 -25.09
CA GLU A 126 -0.78 -5.15 -26.50
C GLU A 126 -1.40 -3.96 -27.25
N VAL A 127 -0.59 -3.32 -28.09
CA VAL A 127 -1.01 -2.26 -29.03
C VAL A 127 -0.31 -2.50 -30.36
N ASP A 128 -1.07 -2.63 -31.45
CA ASP A 128 -0.55 -2.80 -32.82
C ASP A 128 0.56 -3.88 -32.93
N GLY A 129 0.32 -5.04 -32.31
CA GLY A 129 1.23 -6.19 -32.29
C GLY A 129 2.47 -6.02 -31.40
N ARG A 130 2.56 -4.92 -30.64
CA ARG A 130 3.63 -4.68 -29.67
C ARG A 130 3.13 -4.92 -28.26
N GLN A 131 3.84 -5.78 -27.56
CA GLN A 131 3.50 -6.16 -26.20
C GLN A 131 4.39 -5.47 -25.17
N ALA A 132 3.80 -5.22 -24.01
CA ALA A 132 4.52 -4.87 -22.79
C ALA A 132 3.97 -5.71 -21.63
N GLN A 133 4.88 -6.29 -20.86
CA GLN A 133 4.55 -7.06 -19.67
C GLN A 133 4.86 -6.23 -18.41
N VAL A 134 3.94 -6.27 -17.47
CA VAL A 134 4.10 -5.71 -16.13
C VAL A 134 3.98 -6.84 -15.12
N LYS A 135 4.96 -6.95 -14.23
CA LYS A 135 4.92 -7.84 -13.08
C LYS A 135 4.88 -7.02 -11.80
N ARG A 136 3.99 -7.36 -10.87
CA ARG A 136 3.88 -6.71 -9.56
C ARG A 136 3.73 -7.74 -8.46
N LEU A 137 4.47 -7.55 -7.37
CA LEU A 137 4.28 -8.32 -6.15
C LEU A 137 3.30 -7.57 -5.24
N ILE A 138 2.26 -8.27 -4.79
CA ILE A 138 1.22 -7.77 -3.90
C ILE A 138 1.29 -8.58 -2.62
N THR A 139 1.34 -7.90 -1.49
CA THR A 139 1.31 -8.54 -0.17
C THR A 139 0.00 -8.18 0.52
N THR A 140 -0.66 -9.18 1.08
CA THR A 140 -1.85 -8.99 1.91
C THR A 140 -1.55 -9.39 3.34
N GLU A 141 -2.00 -8.58 4.29
CA GLU A 141 -1.85 -8.83 5.71
C GLU A 141 -3.24 -9.07 6.33
N SER A 142 -3.37 -10.10 7.14
CA SER A 142 -4.64 -10.46 7.78
C SER A 142 -4.40 -10.86 9.23
N THR A 143 -5.04 -10.15 10.16
CA THR A 143 -4.96 -10.42 11.60
C THR A 143 -6.17 -11.27 12.00
N PRO A 144 -5.98 -12.55 12.38
CA PRO A 144 -7.12 -13.40 12.68
C PRO A 144 -7.85 -12.96 13.96
N VAL A 145 -9.18 -12.82 13.90
CA VAL A 145 -9.99 -12.32 15.03
C VAL A 145 -10.05 -13.29 16.21
N PHE A 146 -9.85 -14.60 15.97
CA PHE A 146 -9.91 -15.62 17.02
C PHE A 146 -8.81 -15.51 18.09
N GLN A 147 -7.82 -14.63 17.91
CA GLN A 147 -6.79 -14.37 18.91
C GLN A 147 -7.23 -13.36 19.99
N PHE A 148 -8.43 -12.78 19.85
CA PHE A 148 -9.05 -11.86 20.80
C PHE A 148 -10.14 -12.56 21.61
N ALA A 149 -10.15 -12.31 22.92
CA ALA A 149 -11.28 -12.72 23.77
C ALA A 149 -12.49 -11.81 23.55
N VAL A 150 -12.23 -10.52 23.28
CA VAL A 150 -13.26 -9.53 22.96
C VAL A 150 -12.75 -8.67 21.82
N PHE A 151 -13.52 -8.60 20.73
CA PHE A 151 -13.24 -7.74 19.58
C PHE A 151 -14.52 -7.04 19.14
N TYR A 152 -14.48 -5.73 18.96
CA TYR A 152 -15.58 -4.93 18.44
C TYR A 152 -15.11 -4.06 17.26
N THR A 153 -15.91 -4.01 16.19
CA THR A 153 -15.68 -3.13 15.03
C THR A 153 -16.10 -1.69 15.27
N GLY A 154 -16.99 -1.45 16.24
CA GLY A 154 -17.37 -0.12 16.72
C GLY A 154 -16.95 0.04 18.17
N ASP A 155 -17.69 0.85 18.94
CA ASP A 155 -17.39 1.02 20.35
C ASP A 155 -17.66 -0.25 21.16
N LEU A 156 -16.81 -0.48 22.16
CA LEU A 156 -16.96 -1.56 23.14
C LEU A 156 -17.44 -0.95 24.47
N GLU A 157 -18.50 -1.51 25.04
CA GLU A 157 -18.87 -1.30 26.44
C GLU A 157 -18.77 -2.62 27.21
N VAL A 158 -17.92 -2.66 28.23
CA VAL A 158 -17.84 -3.76 29.18
C VAL A 158 -18.48 -3.29 30.47
N LEU A 159 -19.60 -3.89 30.85
CA LEU A 159 -20.41 -3.46 31.99
C LEU A 159 -21.02 -4.65 32.75
N PRO A 160 -20.19 -5.49 33.40
CA PRO A 160 -20.71 -6.59 34.19
C PRO A 160 -21.33 -6.09 35.50
N GLY A 161 -22.46 -6.70 35.88
CA GLY A 161 -23.04 -6.53 37.22
C GLY A 161 -22.22 -7.28 38.28
N PRO A 162 -22.10 -8.62 38.19
CA PRO A 162 -21.19 -9.41 39.02
C PRO A 162 -19.72 -9.17 38.69
N SER A 163 -18.80 -9.73 39.50
CA SER A 163 -17.38 -9.70 39.16
C SER A 163 -17.09 -10.53 37.89
N MET A 164 -16.24 -10.00 37.01
CA MET A 164 -15.87 -10.62 35.74
C MET A 164 -14.37 -10.50 35.51
N THR A 165 -13.77 -11.54 34.94
CA THR A 165 -12.35 -11.52 34.50
C THR A 165 -12.28 -11.77 33.00
N LEU A 166 -11.58 -10.91 32.28
CA LEU A 166 -11.21 -11.05 30.87
C LEU A 166 -9.74 -11.45 30.79
N GLY A 167 -9.47 -12.72 30.46
CA GLY A 167 -8.12 -13.30 30.44
C GLY A 167 -7.44 -13.34 29.07
N GLY A 168 -8.04 -12.71 28.06
CA GLY A 168 -7.49 -12.67 26.70
C GLY A 168 -7.53 -11.26 26.13
N ARG A 169 -7.03 -11.10 24.92
CA ARG A 169 -6.88 -9.78 24.29
C ARG A 169 -8.24 -9.11 24.11
N VAL A 170 -8.33 -7.83 24.47
CA VAL A 170 -9.52 -6.99 24.34
C VAL A 170 -9.22 -5.86 23.35
N HIS A 171 -10.00 -5.76 22.27
CA HIS A 171 -9.80 -4.75 21.23
C HIS A 171 -11.13 -4.09 20.80
N SER A 172 -11.07 -2.78 20.55
CA SER A 172 -12.17 -1.99 19.99
C SER A 172 -11.64 -1.11 18.84
N ASN A 173 -12.27 -1.16 17.68
CA ASN A 173 -11.99 -0.21 16.59
C ASN A 173 -12.64 1.16 16.83
N GLY A 174 -13.51 1.29 17.84
CA GLY A 174 -14.09 2.55 18.30
C GLY A 174 -13.58 2.93 19.69
N ASP A 175 -14.40 3.67 20.43
CA ASP A 175 -14.15 3.98 21.83
C ASP A 175 -14.33 2.73 22.72
N MET A 176 -13.71 2.72 23.90
CA MET A 176 -13.85 1.65 24.89
C MET A 176 -14.31 2.21 26.23
N TYR A 177 -15.46 1.72 26.70
CA TYR A 177 -16.09 2.09 27.96
C TYR A 177 -15.99 0.92 28.93
N LEU A 178 -15.15 1.08 29.95
CA LEU A 178 -14.90 0.08 30.98
C LEU A 178 -15.66 0.47 32.24
N GLY A 179 -16.87 -0.07 32.37
CA GLY A 179 -17.78 0.08 33.49
C GLY A 179 -17.90 -1.21 34.31
N CYS A 180 -18.35 -1.14 35.56
CA CYS A 180 -18.78 -2.31 36.33
C CYS A 180 -19.50 -1.86 37.60
N ASP A 181 -20.33 -2.74 38.17
CA ASP A 181 -20.95 -2.54 39.48
C ASP A 181 -20.15 -3.18 40.61
N ASN A 182 -19.46 -4.30 40.34
CA ASN A 182 -18.53 -4.94 41.28
C ASN A 182 -17.07 -4.84 40.82
N THR A 183 -16.43 -5.92 40.35
CA THR A 183 -15.04 -5.88 39.88
C THR A 183 -14.92 -6.40 38.45
N LEU A 184 -14.33 -5.60 37.56
CA LEU A 184 -13.87 -6.04 36.24
C LEU A 184 -12.35 -6.19 36.28
N THR A 185 -11.85 -7.39 36.01
CA THR A 185 -10.41 -7.68 35.96
C THR A 185 -10.00 -7.95 34.52
N LEU A 186 -9.10 -7.12 33.98
CA LEU A 186 -8.45 -7.31 32.69
C LEU A 186 -7.12 -8.04 32.93
N ASP A 187 -7.17 -9.38 32.91
CA ASP A 187 -6.02 -10.28 33.12
C ASP A 187 -5.30 -10.55 31.78
N THR A 188 -4.74 -9.49 31.19
CA THR A 188 -4.06 -9.56 29.90
C THR A 188 -3.08 -8.38 29.75
N ASN A 189 -2.08 -8.53 28.89
CA ASN A 189 -1.22 -7.42 28.46
C ASN A 189 -1.84 -6.59 27.32
N TYR A 190 -3.02 -6.97 26.83
CA TYR A 190 -3.61 -6.35 25.64
C TYR A 190 -5.04 -5.88 25.90
N VAL A 191 -5.17 -4.58 26.12
CA VAL A 191 -6.45 -3.86 26.16
C VAL A 191 -6.28 -2.62 25.29
N ARG A 192 -6.86 -2.59 24.09
CA ARG A 192 -6.64 -1.48 23.15
C ARG A 192 -7.92 -0.97 22.52
N ALA A 193 -8.00 0.34 22.38
CA ALA A 193 -9.01 1.02 21.59
C ALA A 193 -8.30 1.80 20.48
N VAL A 194 -8.86 1.84 19.27
CA VAL A 194 -8.43 2.82 18.25
C VAL A 194 -8.98 4.20 18.58
N GLY A 195 -10.15 4.25 19.22
CA GLY A 195 -10.70 5.45 19.83
C GLY A 195 -10.21 5.63 21.26
N LYS A 196 -11.04 6.28 22.08
CA LYS A 196 -10.71 6.69 23.44
C LYS A 196 -11.06 5.63 24.46
N MET A 197 -10.30 5.55 25.55
CA MET A 197 -10.59 4.61 26.65
C MET A 197 -11.06 5.30 27.93
N TYR A 198 -12.25 4.93 28.38
CA TYR A 198 -12.91 5.54 29.53
C TYR A 198 -13.16 4.54 30.64
N ARG A 199 -12.84 4.95 31.87
CA ARG A 199 -13.33 4.31 33.09
C ARG A 199 -14.73 4.83 33.44
N SER A 200 -15.72 4.51 32.62
CA SER A 200 -17.12 4.93 32.81
C SER A 200 -18.09 4.03 32.04
N ARG A 201 -19.39 4.24 32.26
CA ARG A 201 -20.44 3.74 31.37
C ARG A 201 -20.51 4.62 30.12
N LYS A 202 -20.97 4.05 29.02
CA LYS A 202 -21.20 4.78 27.77
C LYS A 202 -22.43 5.69 27.85
N ASP A 203 -23.45 5.26 28.59
CA ASP A 203 -24.69 6.02 28.82
C ASP A 203 -24.54 7.21 29.79
N GLY A 204 -23.34 7.47 30.31
CA GLY A 204 -23.07 8.53 31.28
C GLY A 204 -23.55 8.22 32.70
N GLY A 205 -24.08 7.01 32.96
CA GLY A 205 -24.42 6.57 34.31
C GLY A 205 -23.19 6.34 35.20
N LEU A 206 -23.44 6.16 36.50
CA LEU A 206 -22.37 5.86 37.47
C LEU A 206 -21.90 4.40 37.34
N ALA A 207 -20.59 4.19 37.15
CA ALA A 207 -19.95 2.89 37.34
C ALA A 207 -19.29 2.86 38.72
N LYS A 208 -19.90 2.20 39.70
CA LYS A 208 -19.47 2.23 41.11
C LYS A 208 -18.39 1.20 41.45
N GLY A 209 -18.18 0.21 40.58
CA GLY A 209 -17.24 -0.87 40.82
C GLY A 209 -15.77 -0.46 40.65
N THR A 210 -14.90 -1.47 40.62
CA THR A 210 -13.47 -1.31 40.38
C THR A 210 -13.08 -2.01 39.08
N VAL A 211 -12.36 -1.31 38.21
CA VAL A 211 -11.71 -1.94 37.05
C VAL A 211 -10.23 -2.11 37.40
N LYS A 212 -9.73 -3.31 37.22
CA LYS A 212 -8.35 -3.70 37.48
C LYS A 212 -7.70 -4.10 36.17
N ILE A 213 -6.51 -3.59 35.89
CA ILE A 213 -5.68 -4.00 34.76
C ILE A 213 -4.44 -4.71 35.27
N ARG A 214 -4.05 -5.79 34.60
CA ARG A 214 -2.84 -6.53 34.94
C ARG A 214 -1.61 -5.68 34.65
N GLU A 215 -0.63 -5.73 35.54
CA GLU A 215 0.69 -5.21 35.26
C GLU A 215 1.37 -6.06 34.19
N TRP A 216 2.21 -5.42 33.37
CA TRP A 216 2.89 -6.08 32.26
C TRP A 216 3.77 -7.26 32.74
N VAL A 217 3.70 -8.37 32.03
CA VAL A 217 4.55 -9.56 32.20
C VAL A 217 5.06 -10.05 30.83
N ASN A 218 6.06 -10.94 30.76
CA ASN A 218 6.55 -11.38 29.44
C ASN A 218 5.51 -12.25 28.71
N ASN A 219 4.84 -13.15 29.43
CA ASN A 219 3.79 -14.00 28.85
C ASN A 219 2.52 -14.01 29.73
N PRO A 220 1.47 -13.24 29.38
CA PRO A 220 0.26 -13.17 30.21
C PRO A 220 -0.52 -14.48 30.26
N PHE A 221 -0.25 -15.41 29.33
CA PHE A 221 -0.90 -16.72 29.25
C PHE A 221 -0.13 -17.82 30.02
N ASP A 222 1.07 -17.52 30.53
CA ASP A 222 1.81 -18.43 31.39
C ASP A 222 1.27 -18.37 32.83
N GLY A 223 0.91 -19.53 33.37
CA GLY A 223 0.38 -19.64 34.73
C GLY A 223 1.40 -19.32 35.83
N SER A 224 2.71 -19.34 35.50
CA SER A 224 3.81 -19.03 36.42
C SER A 224 4.11 -17.54 36.55
N GLU A 225 3.67 -16.72 35.59
CA GLU A 225 3.86 -15.26 35.62
C GLU A 225 2.98 -14.62 36.70
N PRO A 226 3.46 -13.56 37.38
CA PRO A 226 2.73 -12.92 38.46
C PRO A 226 1.42 -12.30 37.94
N ARG A 227 0.39 -12.36 38.79
CA ARG A 227 -0.90 -11.70 38.56
C ARG A 227 -1.03 -10.51 39.51
N SER A 228 -0.25 -9.48 39.23
CA SER A 228 -0.32 -8.17 39.90
C SER A 228 -1.24 -7.25 39.10
N PHE A 229 -1.99 -6.38 39.79
CA PHE A 229 -3.01 -5.54 39.17
C PHE A 229 -3.01 -4.13 39.72
N GLN A 230 -3.26 -3.17 38.83
CA GLN A 230 -3.48 -1.77 39.15
C GLN A 230 -4.94 -1.39 38.94
N ASN A 231 -5.45 -0.47 39.75
CA ASN A 231 -6.81 0.04 39.59
C ASN A 231 -6.84 1.12 38.50
N MET A 232 -7.76 1.00 37.55
CA MET A 232 -8.12 2.10 36.67
C MET A 232 -8.97 3.10 37.46
N LEU A 233 -8.42 4.29 37.66
CA LEU A 233 -9.04 5.46 38.25
C LEU A 233 -10.14 6.03 37.35
N SER A 234 -11.21 6.51 37.94
CA SER A 234 -12.17 7.36 37.23
C SER A 234 -11.57 8.73 36.90
N LYS A 235 -12.17 9.46 35.95
CA LYS A 235 -11.77 10.83 35.63
C LYS A 235 -11.73 11.73 36.87
N SER A 236 -12.76 11.68 37.71
CA SER A 236 -12.79 12.45 38.97
C SER A 236 -11.66 12.08 39.94
N GLN A 237 -11.22 10.82 39.95
CA GLN A 237 -10.08 10.39 40.78
C GLN A 237 -8.75 10.88 40.20
N MET A 238 -8.59 10.88 38.87
CA MET A 238 -7.43 11.47 38.21
C MET A 238 -7.36 12.98 38.46
N ASP A 239 -8.49 13.69 38.28
CA ASP A 239 -8.60 15.13 38.54
C ASP A 239 -8.24 15.47 40.00
N ALA A 240 -8.72 14.66 40.97
CA ALA A 240 -8.40 14.84 42.39
C ALA A 240 -6.91 14.62 42.71
N LEU A 241 -6.19 13.86 41.89
CA LEU A 241 -4.74 13.69 41.96
C LEU A 241 -3.97 14.74 41.15
N GLY A 242 -4.66 15.68 40.51
CA GLY A 242 -4.06 16.68 39.62
C GLY A 242 -3.58 16.12 38.28
N ILE A 243 -4.00 14.91 37.91
CA ILE A 243 -3.67 14.28 36.64
C ILE A 243 -4.66 14.76 35.59
N THR A 244 -4.16 15.45 34.57
CA THR A 244 -4.97 15.89 33.42
C THR A 244 -4.88 14.83 32.32
N SER A 245 -6.02 14.25 31.92
CA SER A 245 -6.11 13.33 30.78
C SER A 245 -7.04 13.89 29.70
N THR A 246 -6.65 13.81 28.44
CA THR A 246 -7.46 14.28 27.30
C THR A 246 -8.63 13.34 27.05
N SER A 247 -8.38 12.04 27.00
CA SER A 247 -9.42 11.04 26.74
C SER A 247 -9.59 9.93 27.77
N GLY A 248 -8.82 9.96 28.86
CA GLY A 248 -8.89 8.95 29.91
C GLY A 248 -7.60 8.15 29.97
N TYR A 249 -7.65 6.88 29.57
CA TYR A 249 -6.52 5.95 29.61
C TYR A 249 -5.82 5.83 28.26
N ASP A 250 -4.49 5.73 28.30
CA ASP A 250 -3.62 5.37 27.17
C ASP A 250 -3.73 3.85 26.91
N SER A 251 -3.96 3.45 25.66
CA SER A 251 -4.06 2.06 25.21
C SER A 251 -2.76 1.26 25.34
N ALA A 252 -1.60 1.92 25.41
CA ALA A 252 -0.32 1.31 25.71
C ALA A 252 -0.07 1.16 27.22
N PHE A 253 -0.87 1.82 28.07
CA PHE A 253 -0.77 1.82 29.53
C PHE A 253 0.65 2.06 30.06
N THR A 254 1.45 2.86 29.34
CA THR A 254 2.85 3.11 29.72
C THR A 254 2.96 4.03 30.93
N VAL A 255 2.12 5.07 30.94
CA VAL A 255 1.99 6.05 32.03
C VAL A 255 0.63 5.97 32.72
N GLY A 256 -0.29 5.17 32.17
CA GLY A 256 -1.61 4.87 32.73
C GLY A 256 -2.67 5.96 32.53
N TYR A 257 -2.43 6.97 31.69
CA TYR A 257 -3.43 7.97 31.27
C TYR A 257 -3.04 8.62 29.94
N ASP A 258 -4.02 9.05 29.18
CA ASP A 258 -3.85 9.65 27.85
C ASP A 258 -3.52 11.15 27.97
N TYR A 259 -2.22 11.48 27.89
CA TYR A 259 -1.72 12.84 28.00
C TYR A 259 -1.65 13.57 26.64
N ASP A 260 -1.32 12.87 25.56
CA ASP A 260 -1.08 13.37 24.22
C ASP A 260 -2.25 13.20 23.25
N GLY A 261 -3.31 12.52 23.67
CA GLY A 261 -4.58 12.42 22.94
C GLY A 261 -4.58 11.35 21.85
N ASP A 262 -3.64 10.41 21.86
CA ASP A 262 -3.46 9.41 20.81
C ASP A 262 -4.29 8.14 21.04
N GLY A 263 -4.85 7.96 22.24
CA GLY A 263 -5.77 6.88 22.57
C GLY A 263 -5.04 5.69 23.18
#